data_AF-A0A7C1C294-F1
#
_entry.id   AF-A0A7C1C294-F1
#
_cell.length_a   1.000
_cell.length_b   1.000
_cell.length_c   1.000
_cell.angle_alpha   90.00
_cell.angle_beta   90.00
_cell.angle_gamma   90.00
#
_symmetry.space_group_name_H-M   'P 1'
#
loop_
_entity.id
_entity.type
_entity.pdbx_description
1 polymer ?
#
loop_
_entity_poly.entity_id
_entity_poly.type
_entity_poly.pdbx_seq_one_letter_code
_entity_poly.pdbx_strand_id
1 'polypeptide(L)'
;ILIEYQSVELYPVSLEVAARLNYPRLLNMDKQVFYKMHQCGNEKTDISGYFALQKYSMSLQEIRLPDNTFDVVFFDAFSPGTQPAMWTEEIFGKMASAMKREGVLTTYSTKGTVKRALKANGFRIEKLPGPPGKREILRAMPEIKE
;
A
#
# COMPACT_ATOMS: atom_id res chain seq x y z
N ILE A 1 -14.52 9.97 -11.70
CA ILE A 1 -13.56 8.85 -11.52
C ILE A 1 -13.91 8.21 -10.18
N LEU A 2 -14.11 6.89 -10.14
CA LEU A 2 -14.33 6.13 -8.91
C LEU A 2 -12.98 5.53 -8.48
N ILE A 3 -12.63 5.67 -7.20
CA ILE A 3 -11.42 5.10 -6.60
C ILE A 3 -11.83 3.89 -5.77
N GLU A 4 -11.27 2.72 -6.11
CA GLU A 4 -11.36 1.53 -5.28
C GLU A 4 -10.03 1.32 -4.56
N TYR A 5 -10.06 1.38 -3.23
CA TYR A 5 -8.87 1.28 -2.39
C TYR A 5 -8.94 0.00 -1.56
N GLN A 6 -7.92 -0.85 -1.72
CA GLN A 6 -7.76 -2.05 -0.90
C GLN A 6 -6.54 -1.89 0.01
N SER A 7 -6.70 -2.22 1.28
CA SER A 7 -5.63 -2.21 2.28
C SER A 7 -5.51 -3.58 2.93
N VAL A 8 -4.30 -3.96 3.28
CA VAL A 8 -4.01 -5.18 4.05
C VAL A 8 -3.38 -4.74 5.36
N GLU A 9 -4.02 -5.04 6.48
CA GLU A 9 -3.59 -4.63 7.81
C GLU A 9 -3.84 -5.76 8.80
N LEU A 10 -2.78 -6.29 9.41
CA LEU A 10 -2.89 -7.42 10.33
C LEU A 10 -3.45 -6.97 11.70
N TYR A 11 -3.20 -5.72 12.09
CA TYR A 11 -3.62 -5.18 13.39
C TYR A 11 -4.36 -3.84 13.21
N PRO A 12 -5.63 -3.85 12.74
CA PRO A 12 -6.38 -2.62 12.52
C PRO A 12 -6.51 -1.79 13.79
N VAL A 13 -6.31 -0.47 13.66
CA VAL A 13 -6.50 0.48 14.77
C VAL A 13 -7.95 0.43 15.24
N SER A 14 -8.15 0.18 16.54
CA SER A 14 -9.49 0.15 17.13
C SER A 14 -10.15 1.52 17.07
N LEU A 15 -11.50 1.56 17.09
CA LEU A 15 -12.22 2.83 17.13
C LEU A 15 -11.93 3.65 18.38
N GLU A 16 -11.64 2.99 19.49
CA GLU A 16 -11.24 3.67 20.73
C GLU A 16 -9.95 4.47 20.53
N VAL A 17 -8.93 3.84 19.93
CA VAL A 17 -7.67 4.52 19.61
C VAL A 17 -7.90 5.59 18.55
N ALA A 18 -8.65 5.28 17.49
CA ALA A 18 -8.95 6.22 16.43
C ALA A 18 -9.70 7.48 16.94
N ALA A 19 -10.63 7.32 17.88
CA ALA A 19 -11.40 8.42 18.46
C ALA A 19 -10.53 9.41 19.25
N ARG A 20 -9.34 8.99 19.69
CA ARG A 20 -8.36 9.84 20.39
C ARG A 20 -7.44 10.61 19.42
N LEU A 21 -7.46 10.28 18.13
CA LEU A 21 -6.66 10.96 17.11
C LEU A 21 -7.33 12.28 16.68
N ASN A 22 -6.51 13.26 16.33
CA ASN A 22 -6.96 14.60 15.93
C ASN A 22 -7.06 14.79 14.41
N TYR A 23 -6.91 13.73 13.61
CA TYR A 23 -6.95 13.79 12.14
C TYR A 23 -8.22 14.47 11.58
N PRO A 24 -9.44 14.23 12.10
CA PRO A 24 -10.62 14.94 11.63
C PRO A 24 -10.49 16.46 11.72
N ARG A 25 -9.92 16.95 12.82
CA ARG A 25 -9.67 18.38 13.03
C ARG A 25 -8.54 18.88 12.13
N LEU A 26 -7.42 18.16 12.09
CA LEU A 26 -6.22 18.58 11.34
C LEU A 26 -6.50 18.69 9.83
N LEU A 27 -7.31 17.79 9.30
CA LEU A 27 -7.65 17.71 7.87
C LEU A 27 -8.96 18.44 7.55
N ASN A 28 -9.61 19.08 8.53
CA ASN A 28 -10.94 19.70 8.40
C ASN A 28 -11.96 18.78 7.71
N MET A 29 -12.04 17.52 8.16
CA MET A 29 -12.93 16.51 7.61
C MET A 29 -14.00 16.09 8.62
N ASP A 30 -15.14 15.63 8.09
CA ASP A 30 -16.19 15.05 8.92
C ASP A 30 -15.66 13.81 9.68
N LYS A 31 -15.86 13.82 11.00
CA LYS A 31 -15.49 12.74 11.90
C LYS A 31 -16.19 11.43 11.53
N GLN A 32 -17.41 11.49 10.99
CA GLN A 32 -18.15 10.29 10.58
C GLN A 32 -17.46 9.58 9.41
N VAL A 33 -16.90 10.33 8.45
CA VAL A 33 -16.10 9.74 7.36
C VAL A 33 -14.86 9.05 7.93
N PHE A 34 -14.18 9.70 8.89
CA PHE A 34 -13.01 9.12 9.56
C PHE A 34 -13.34 7.82 10.30
N TYR A 35 -14.45 7.78 11.03
CA TYR A 35 -14.91 6.57 11.72
C TYR A 35 -15.36 5.48 10.76
N LYS A 36 -16.05 5.82 9.67
CA LYS A 36 -16.45 4.87 8.62
C LYS A 36 -15.23 4.18 8.01
N MET A 37 -14.13 4.91 7.78
CA MET A 37 -12.87 4.32 7.34
C MET A 37 -12.27 3.34 8.37
N HIS A 38 -12.38 3.63 9.66
CA HIS A 38 -11.87 2.76 10.73
C HIS A 38 -12.75 1.53 10.97
N GLN A 39 -14.07 1.65 10.80
CA GLN A 39 -15.06 0.58 10.87
C GLN A 39 -15.06 -0.36 9.67
N CYS A 40 -14.60 0.10 8.51
CA CYS A 40 -14.46 -0.71 7.32
C CYS A 40 -13.65 -1.99 7.63
N GLY A 41 -14.05 -3.11 7.02
CA GLY A 41 -13.40 -4.41 7.19
C GLY A 41 -13.24 -5.12 5.85
N ASN A 42 -13.38 -6.45 5.85
CA ASN A 42 -13.20 -7.27 4.66
C ASN A 42 -14.23 -6.98 3.55
N GLU A 43 -15.35 -6.35 3.86
CA GLU A 43 -16.37 -5.96 2.88
C GLU A 43 -16.08 -4.57 2.31
N LYS A 44 -16.27 -4.44 0.99
CA LYS A 44 -16.12 -3.15 0.31
C LYS A 44 -17.16 -2.16 0.85
N THR A 45 -16.67 -1.05 1.37
CA THR A 45 -17.46 0.00 2.00
C THR A 45 -17.32 1.29 1.19
N ASP A 46 -18.44 1.83 0.72
CA ASP A 46 -18.46 3.20 0.18
C ASP A 46 -18.05 4.17 1.28
N ILE A 47 -17.00 4.97 1.10
CA ILE A 47 -16.60 6.00 2.06
C ILE A 47 -17.16 7.35 1.65
N SER A 48 -17.14 7.62 0.34
CA SER A 48 -17.82 8.71 -0.34
C SER A 48 -18.28 8.23 -1.70
N GLY A 49 -19.17 8.97 -2.37
CA GLY A 49 -19.70 8.59 -3.70
C GLY A 49 -18.66 8.48 -4.83
N TYR A 50 -17.36 8.64 -4.55
CA TYR A 50 -16.25 8.44 -5.48
C TYR A 50 -15.08 7.64 -4.87
N PHE A 51 -15.20 7.15 -3.64
CA PHE A 51 -14.14 6.39 -2.96
C PHE A 51 -14.73 5.22 -2.17
N ALA A 52 -14.36 4.00 -2.54
CA ALA A 52 -14.68 2.79 -1.81
C ALA A 52 -13.42 2.21 -1.16
N LEU A 53 -13.54 1.73 0.07
CA LEU A 53 -12.47 1.13 0.85
C LEU A 53 -12.81 -0.32 1.19
N GLN A 54 -11.82 -1.21 1.09
CA GLN A 54 -11.87 -2.56 1.63
C GLN A 54 -10.59 -2.79 2.43
N LYS A 55 -10.70 -3.30 3.65
CA LYS A 55 -9.56 -3.56 4.53
C LYS A 55 -9.51 -5.02 4.92
N TYR A 56 -8.53 -5.73 4.41
CA TYR A 56 -8.27 -7.12 4.78
C TYR A 56 -7.53 -7.19 6.11
N SER A 57 -8.18 -7.80 7.11
CA SER A 57 -7.58 -7.98 8.44
C SER A 57 -6.68 -9.21 8.50
N MET A 58 -5.62 -9.25 7.68
CA MET A 58 -4.72 -10.40 7.55
C MET A 58 -3.32 -9.97 7.10
N SER A 59 -2.39 -10.94 7.02
CA SER A 59 -1.04 -10.68 6.56
C SER A 59 -0.95 -10.61 5.03
N LEU A 60 -0.02 -9.80 4.51
CA LEU A 60 0.27 -9.75 3.06
C LEU A 60 0.83 -11.09 2.56
N GLN A 61 1.49 -11.85 3.43
CA GLN A 61 2.01 -13.19 3.16
C GLN A 61 0.88 -14.18 2.81
N GLU A 62 -0.24 -14.12 3.54
CA GLU A 62 -1.32 -15.09 3.41
C GLU A 62 -2.42 -14.67 2.42
N ILE A 63 -2.60 -13.37 2.22
CA ILE A 63 -3.67 -12.88 1.33
C ILE A 63 -3.45 -13.34 -0.12
N ARG A 64 -4.54 -13.72 -0.76
CA ARG A 64 -4.61 -13.94 -2.20
C ARG A 64 -5.14 -12.67 -2.85
N LEU A 65 -4.29 -12.03 -3.64
CA LEU A 65 -4.66 -10.86 -4.42
C LEU A 65 -5.07 -11.29 -5.83
N PRO A 66 -6.04 -10.62 -6.45
CA PRO A 66 -6.37 -10.87 -7.84
C PRO A 66 -5.24 -10.37 -8.75
N ASP A 67 -5.00 -11.11 -9.84
CA ASP A 67 -3.99 -10.73 -10.84
C ASP A 67 -4.42 -9.49 -11.64
N ASN A 68 -3.45 -8.73 -12.14
CA ASN A 68 -3.64 -7.62 -13.09
C ASN A 68 -4.76 -6.63 -12.69
N THR A 69 -4.85 -6.29 -11.41
CA THR A 69 -5.95 -5.50 -10.83
C THR A 69 -5.52 -4.10 -10.42
N PHE A 70 -4.35 -3.95 -9.78
CA PHE A 70 -3.99 -2.68 -9.14
C PHE A 70 -3.24 -1.73 -10.07
N ASP A 71 -3.77 -0.51 -10.22
CA ASP A 71 -3.11 0.61 -10.92
C ASP A 71 -2.00 1.25 -10.07
N VAL A 72 -2.18 1.31 -8.75
CA VAL A 72 -1.22 1.91 -7.82
C VAL A 72 -1.09 1.04 -6.57
N VAL A 73 0.15 0.79 -6.14
CA VAL A 73 0.49 0.11 -4.89
C VAL A 73 1.32 1.04 -4.00
N PHE A 74 0.79 1.37 -2.83
CA PHE A 74 1.53 2.05 -1.78
C PHE A 74 2.15 0.99 -0.86
N PHE A 75 3.43 0.68 -1.07
CA PHE A 75 4.12 -0.36 -0.30
C PHE A 75 4.75 0.26 0.95
N ASP A 76 3.99 0.25 2.04
CA ASP A 76 4.34 0.89 3.31
C ASP A 76 4.39 -0.11 4.48
N ALA A 77 5.40 -0.99 4.43
CA ALA A 77 5.74 -1.87 5.55
C ALA A 77 6.77 -1.21 6.47
N PHE A 78 6.96 -1.77 7.67
CA PHE A 78 8.10 -1.40 8.51
C PHE A 78 9.43 -1.63 7.80
N SER A 79 10.47 -0.91 8.23
CA SER A 79 11.74 -0.87 7.51
C SER A 79 12.29 -2.27 7.22
N PRO A 80 13.08 -2.47 6.16
CA PRO A 80 13.63 -3.81 5.87
C PRO A 80 14.56 -4.36 6.97
N GLY A 81 15.00 -3.52 7.92
CA GLY A 81 15.71 -4.02 9.11
C GLY A 81 14.77 -4.48 10.23
N THR A 82 13.59 -3.87 10.32
CA THR A 82 12.59 -4.14 11.36
C THR A 82 11.67 -5.28 10.98
N GLN A 83 11.26 -5.36 9.70
CA GLN A 83 10.35 -6.39 9.21
C GLN A 83 10.85 -6.95 7.87
N PRO A 84 11.98 -7.69 7.84
CA PRO A 84 12.61 -8.16 6.60
C PRO A 84 11.68 -9.02 5.73
N ALA A 85 10.77 -9.78 6.35
CA ALA A 85 9.84 -10.69 5.68
C ALA A 85 8.89 -10.00 4.69
N MET A 86 8.69 -8.68 4.79
CA MET A 86 7.88 -7.92 3.82
C MET A 86 8.66 -7.52 2.55
N TRP A 87 9.98 -7.68 2.54
CA TRP A 87 10.84 -7.15 1.48
C TRP A 87 11.51 -8.25 0.65
N THR A 88 10.88 -9.43 0.61
CA THR A 88 11.38 -10.61 -0.09
C THR A 88 10.99 -10.60 -1.56
N GLU A 89 11.68 -11.41 -2.37
CA GLU A 89 11.31 -11.63 -3.76
C GLU A 89 9.90 -12.22 -3.88
N GLU A 90 9.50 -13.11 -2.97
CA GLU A 90 8.15 -13.69 -2.96
C GLU A 90 7.06 -12.61 -2.80
N ILE A 91 7.25 -11.65 -1.88
CA ILE A 91 6.29 -10.56 -1.69
C ILE A 91 6.24 -9.67 -2.94
N PHE A 92 7.39 -9.32 -3.53
CA PHE A 92 7.40 -8.51 -4.74
C PHE A 92 6.88 -9.25 -5.97
N GLY A 93 7.06 -10.57 -6.06
CA GLY A 93 6.43 -11.42 -7.07
C GLY A 93 4.90 -11.40 -6.96
N LYS A 94 4.38 -11.50 -5.73
CA LYS A 94 2.93 -11.32 -5.47
C LYS A 94 2.45 -9.93 -5.92
N MET A 95 3.21 -8.87 -5.66
CA MET A 95 2.86 -7.53 -6.12
C MET A 95 2.89 -7.43 -7.64
N ALA A 96 3.91 -8.00 -8.30
CA ALA A 96 4.04 -8.00 -9.75
C ALA A 96 2.82 -8.66 -10.42
N SER A 97 2.37 -9.82 -9.92
CA SER A 97 1.18 -10.50 -10.46
C SER A 97 -0.09 -9.69 -10.25
N ALA A 98 -0.25 -9.08 -9.07
CA ALA A 98 -1.46 -8.35 -8.71
C ALA A 98 -1.60 -7.00 -9.43
N MET A 99 -0.48 -6.40 -9.84
CA MET A 99 -0.45 -5.09 -10.49
C MET A 99 -0.77 -5.18 -11.99
N LYS A 100 -1.40 -4.12 -12.51
CA LYS A 100 -1.53 -3.94 -13.96
C LYS A 100 -0.19 -3.62 -14.60
N ARG A 101 -0.08 -3.87 -15.91
CA ARG A 101 1.14 -3.59 -16.70
C ARG A 101 1.63 -2.15 -16.59
N GLU A 102 0.71 -1.18 -16.56
CA GLU A 102 1.03 0.26 -16.40
C GLU A 102 0.97 0.71 -14.93
N GLY A 103 0.86 -0.25 -14.01
CA GLY A 103 0.74 0.02 -12.59
C GLY A 103 2.03 0.58 -11.97
N VAL A 104 1.86 1.32 -10.89
CA VAL A 104 2.98 1.95 -10.18
C VAL A 104 3.01 1.49 -8.72
N LEU A 105 4.13 0.92 -8.31
CA LEU A 105 4.45 0.67 -6.91
C LEU A 105 5.36 1.78 -6.41
N THR A 106 5.06 2.34 -5.24
CA THR A 106 5.94 3.31 -4.58
C THR A 106 6.22 2.90 -3.15
N THR A 107 7.44 3.16 -2.70
CA THR A 107 7.86 2.89 -1.32
C THR A 107 8.92 3.88 -0.87
N TYR A 108 8.93 4.16 0.42
CA TYR A 108 9.96 5.01 1.02
C TYR A 108 11.34 4.35 1.08
N SER A 109 11.41 3.02 0.98
CA SER A 109 12.64 2.26 1.22
C SER A 109 13.52 2.20 -0.01
N THR A 110 14.75 2.72 0.08
CA THR A 110 15.73 2.74 -1.02
C THR A 110 16.89 1.74 -0.83
N LYS A 111 16.75 0.81 0.13
CA LYS A 111 17.80 -0.16 0.47
C LYS A 111 18.18 -1.02 -0.75
N GLY A 112 19.46 -1.43 -0.80
CA GLY A 112 19.99 -2.26 -1.89
C GLY A 112 19.25 -3.59 -2.06
N THR A 113 18.88 -4.23 -0.96
CA THR A 113 18.10 -5.49 -0.96
C THR A 113 16.73 -5.31 -1.60
N VAL A 114 16.01 -4.23 -1.25
CA VAL A 114 14.69 -3.90 -1.83
C VAL A 114 14.79 -3.69 -3.34
N LYS A 115 15.78 -2.92 -3.79
CA LYS A 115 16.01 -2.69 -5.23
C LYS A 115 16.31 -3.98 -5.98
N ARG A 116 17.10 -4.89 -5.40
CA ARG A 116 17.41 -6.18 -6.03
C ARG A 116 16.17 -7.05 -6.11
N ALA A 117 15.38 -7.15 -5.04
CA ALA A 117 14.18 -7.97 -5.01
C ALA A 117 13.10 -7.47 -5.99
N LEU A 118 12.91 -6.15 -6.10
CA LEU A 118 12.06 -5.54 -7.11
C LEU A 118 12.55 -5.87 -8.54
N LYS A 119 13.84 -5.68 -8.85
CA LYS A 119 14.37 -6.00 -10.19
C LYS A 119 14.26 -7.49 -10.52
N ALA A 120 14.52 -8.38 -9.56
CA ALA A 120 14.38 -9.82 -9.74
C ALA A 120 12.95 -10.22 -10.13
N ASN A 121 11.95 -9.46 -9.68
CA ASN A 121 10.54 -9.67 -9.99
C ASN A 121 10.05 -8.81 -11.17
N GLY A 122 10.96 -8.38 -12.05
CA GLY A 122 10.61 -7.71 -13.29
C GLY A 122 10.11 -6.29 -13.12
N PHE A 123 10.51 -5.58 -12.06
CA PHE A 123 10.24 -4.14 -11.94
C PHE A 123 11.38 -3.30 -12.49
N ARG A 124 11.04 -2.33 -13.34
CA ARG A 124 11.89 -1.17 -13.64
C ARG A 124 11.79 -0.20 -12.47
N ILE A 125 12.95 0.19 -11.93
CA ILE A 125 13.02 1.08 -10.76
C ILE A 125 13.52 2.45 -11.16
N GLU A 126 12.87 3.46 -10.62
CA GLU A 126 13.26 4.85 -10.68
C GLU A 126 13.42 5.41 -9.26
N LYS A 127 14.44 6.25 -9.08
CA LYS A 127 14.64 7.00 -7.84
C LYS A 127 14.03 8.37 -7.99
N LEU A 128 13.22 8.76 -7.02
CA LEU A 128 12.62 10.09 -6.96
C LEU A 128 13.17 10.85 -5.74
N PRO A 129 13.22 12.20 -5.78
CA PRO A 129 13.50 13.00 -4.59
C PRO A 129 12.55 12.62 -3.45
N GLY A 130 13.11 12.43 -2.25
CA GLY A 130 12.31 12.10 -1.08
C GLY A 130 11.65 13.33 -0.42
N PRO A 131 10.66 13.12 0.46
CA PRO A 131 10.11 14.17 1.30
C PRO A 131 11.16 14.67 2.32
N PRO A 132 10.90 15.80 3.03
CA PRO A 132 11.79 16.29 4.08
C PRO A 132 12.25 15.17 5.03
N GLY A 133 13.57 15.05 5.22
CA GLY A 133 14.18 13.99 6.03
C GLY A 133 14.51 12.70 5.29
N LYS A 134 14.15 12.54 4.00
CA LYS A 134 14.56 11.42 3.16
C LYS A 134 15.18 11.91 1.84
N ARG A 135 16.36 11.38 1.50
CA ARG A 135 17.06 11.78 0.27
C ARG A 135 16.33 11.32 -1.00
N GLU A 136 15.88 10.07 -0.99
CA GLU A 136 15.27 9.42 -2.16
C GLU A 136 14.12 8.51 -1.70
N ILE A 137 13.14 8.30 -2.58
CA ILE A 137 12.15 7.21 -2.53
C ILE A 137 12.22 6.40 -3.83
N LEU A 138 11.58 5.22 -3.85
CA LEU A 138 11.53 4.39 -5.05
C LEU A 138 10.15 4.41 -5.68
N ARG A 139 10.15 4.52 -7.00
CA ARG A 139 9.04 4.17 -7.88
C ARG A 139 9.43 2.91 -8.67
N ALA A 140 8.55 1.93 -8.71
CA ALA A 140 8.73 0.67 -9.42
C ALA A 140 7.55 0.43 -10.37
N MET A 141 7.83 0.05 -11.61
CA MET A 141 6.84 -0.21 -12.65
C MET A 141 7.12 -1.61 -13.24
N PRO A 142 6.11 -2.47 -13.42
CA PRO A 142 6.30 -3.75 -14.10
C PRO A 142 6.94 -3.55 -15.48
N GLU A 143 8.01 -4.29 -15.77
CA GLU A 143 8.62 -4.32 -17.11
C GLU A 143 7.77 -5.21 -18.03
N ILE A 144 7.55 -4.70 -19.24
CA ILE A 144 7.00 -5.51 -20.32
C ILE A 144 8.11 -6.45 -20.76
N LYS A 145 7.96 -7.74 -20.48
CA LYS A 145 8.71 -8.77 -21.21
C LYS A 145 8.02 -8.92 -22.56
N GLU A 146 8.75 -8.57 -23.62
CA GLU A 146 8.38 -8.85 -25.02
C GLU A 146 8.32 -10.37 -25.28
#